data_AF-A0A7C3D7P9-F1
#
_entry.id   AF-A0A7C3D7P9-F1
#
_cell.length_a   1.000
_cell.length_b   1.000
_cell.length_c   1.000
_cell.angle_alpha   90.00
_cell.angle_beta   90.00
_cell.angle_gamma   90.00
#
_symmetry.space_group_name_H-M   'P 1'
#
loop_
_entity.id
_entity.type
_entity.pdbx_description
1 polymer ?
#
loop_
_entity_poly.entity_id
_entity_poly.type
_entity_poly.pdbx_seq_one_letter_code
_entity_poly.pdbx_strand_id
1 'polypeptide(L)'
;MAAALWYLEDGDVRKLWAGFALVGVAAATKYQAGVALVPVGLAFFLRGSHDVRGLLRKLASRQLWIGVGVFLLVFLITCPMPLVDWHEFVGGLRGTASFESAGKVGTGGGFFSYILGGTSPGYGFFARNSMPESMGWIFTVLAVLGVFLFLATRDRRDFLLAVLPVLSYLYLGHLNYKAMRHLLPLVPFFVLLVSRVLDVLVSTIFAKRWLRAVAFWVVVAAIVVPQFTLSLSLDRQLRHRETRTRAKDWVESHVASGESLAVEPNGPELLRVEDPRKAEKLASGLYRRAYRLLDAEGDRRIKRSSQPISRILREAGVHFVVVDSFTRGKYYWPHVLERYPEAAKRRQAFYAWLDREGEKLVTLRPQPGDDIWPVIWVYRIGAGDSTGVAD
;
A
#
# COMPACT_ATOMS: atom_id res chain seq x y z
N MET A 1 11.73 -14.61 -14.11
CA MET A 1 12.69 -13.82 -14.91
C MET A 1 13.95 -14.62 -15.27
N ALA A 2 14.73 -15.10 -14.30
CA ALA A 2 15.96 -15.88 -14.58
C ALA A 2 15.74 -17.04 -15.57
N ALA A 3 14.69 -17.84 -15.37
CA ALA A 3 14.32 -18.93 -16.27
C ALA A 3 14.06 -18.49 -17.73
N ALA A 4 13.48 -17.28 -17.90
CA ALA A 4 13.22 -16.70 -19.21
C ALA A 4 14.52 -16.20 -19.88
N LEU A 5 15.45 -15.63 -19.10
CA LEU A 5 16.78 -15.26 -19.56
C LEU A 5 17.60 -16.49 -19.97
N TRP A 6 17.62 -17.55 -19.16
CA TRP A 6 18.33 -18.77 -19.50
C TRP A 6 17.76 -19.43 -20.77
N TYR A 7 16.43 -19.47 -20.90
CA TYR A 7 15.82 -19.93 -22.16
C TYR A 7 16.24 -19.07 -23.35
N LEU A 8 16.35 -17.74 -23.19
CA LEU A 8 16.81 -16.86 -24.25
C LEU A 8 18.28 -17.15 -24.64
N GLU A 9 19.10 -17.61 -23.70
CA GLU A 9 20.50 -17.98 -23.91
C GLU A 9 20.64 -19.35 -24.59
N ASP A 10 20.23 -20.43 -23.94
CA ASP A 10 20.52 -21.79 -24.40
C ASP A 10 19.38 -22.49 -25.15
N GLY A 11 18.13 -22.09 -24.89
CA GLY A 11 16.94 -22.59 -25.59
C GLY A 11 16.34 -23.82 -24.99
N ASP A 12 16.77 -24.17 -23.77
CA ASP A 12 16.21 -25.27 -23.05
C ASP A 12 14.75 -24.98 -22.69
N VAL A 13 13.84 -25.64 -23.40
CA VAL A 13 12.39 -25.53 -23.24
C VAL A 13 11.93 -25.88 -21.82
N ARG A 14 12.71 -26.67 -21.08
CA ARG A 14 12.42 -26.98 -19.67
C ARG A 14 12.50 -25.72 -18.81
N LYS A 15 13.43 -24.81 -19.11
CA LYS A 15 13.58 -23.53 -18.42
C LYS A 15 12.44 -22.59 -18.76
N LEU A 16 11.95 -22.61 -20.00
CA LEU A 16 10.74 -21.88 -20.38
C LEU A 16 9.53 -22.36 -19.57
N TRP A 17 9.30 -23.68 -19.51
CA TRP A 17 8.19 -24.27 -18.74
C TRP A 17 8.32 -24.03 -17.25
N ALA A 18 9.53 -24.10 -16.68
CA ALA A 18 9.79 -23.70 -15.30
C ALA A 18 9.42 -22.22 -15.07
N GLY A 19 9.71 -21.35 -16.05
CA GLY A 19 9.27 -19.96 -16.05
C GLY A 19 7.75 -19.83 -15.97
N PHE A 20 7.00 -20.55 -16.82
CA PHE A 20 5.54 -20.57 -16.79
C PHE A 20 4.98 -21.12 -15.47
N ALA A 21 5.55 -22.20 -14.94
CA ALA A 21 5.17 -22.76 -13.65
C ALA A 21 5.33 -21.75 -12.51
N LEU A 22 6.48 -21.08 -12.44
CA LEU A 22 6.75 -20.04 -11.43
C LEU A 22 5.79 -18.85 -11.54
N VAL A 23 5.40 -18.46 -12.76
CA VAL A 23 4.37 -17.43 -12.97
C VAL A 23 3.01 -17.93 -12.47
N GLY A 24 2.69 -19.21 -12.61
CA GLY A 24 1.47 -19.82 -12.09
C GLY A 24 1.37 -19.68 -10.58
N VAL A 25 2.44 -20.03 -9.87
CA VAL A 25 2.55 -19.83 -8.41
C VAL A 25 2.45 -18.36 -8.05
N ALA A 26 3.17 -17.48 -8.77
CA ALA A 26 3.17 -16.05 -8.49
C ALA A 26 1.76 -15.44 -8.65
N ALA A 27 1.04 -15.81 -9.71
CA ALA A 27 -0.32 -15.36 -9.97
C ALA A 27 -1.32 -15.88 -8.91
N ALA A 28 -1.14 -17.11 -8.43
CA ALA A 28 -1.94 -17.67 -7.34
C ALA A 28 -1.75 -16.93 -6.01
N THR A 29 -0.51 -16.53 -5.70
CA THR A 29 -0.21 -15.74 -4.49
C THR A 29 -0.68 -14.30 -4.61
N LYS A 30 -0.56 -13.71 -5.80
CA LYS A 30 -1.01 -12.34 -6.08
C LYS A 30 -1.35 -12.18 -7.55
N TYR A 31 -2.63 -12.02 -7.89
CA TYR A 31 -3.09 -11.99 -9.28
C TYR A 31 -2.38 -10.97 -10.17
N GLN A 32 -2.01 -9.80 -9.62
CA GLN A 32 -1.23 -8.79 -10.35
C GLN A 32 0.16 -9.30 -10.83
N ALA A 33 0.73 -10.29 -10.15
CA ALA A 33 2.01 -10.90 -10.54
C ALA A 33 1.88 -11.76 -11.81
N GLY A 34 0.65 -12.06 -12.25
CA GLY A 34 0.38 -12.69 -13.55
C GLY A 34 0.92 -11.89 -14.73
N VAL A 35 1.19 -10.58 -14.58
CA VAL A 35 1.88 -9.76 -15.59
C VAL A 35 3.27 -10.32 -15.95
N ALA A 36 3.89 -11.12 -15.07
CA ALA A 36 5.14 -11.82 -15.34
C ALA A 36 5.02 -12.91 -16.44
N LEU A 37 3.81 -13.26 -16.87
CA LEU A 37 3.59 -14.11 -18.04
C LEU A 37 4.12 -13.44 -19.31
N VAL A 38 4.06 -12.11 -19.39
CA VAL A 38 4.49 -11.33 -20.56
C VAL A 38 6.00 -11.48 -20.83
N PRO A 39 6.93 -11.21 -19.89
CA PRO A 39 8.35 -11.44 -20.14
C PRO A 39 8.68 -12.92 -20.40
N VAL A 40 8.00 -13.88 -19.75
CA VAL A 40 8.24 -15.31 -20.04
C VAL A 40 7.83 -15.67 -21.47
N GLY A 41 6.66 -15.21 -21.92
CA GLY A 41 6.21 -15.38 -23.29
C GLY A 41 7.10 -14.63 -24.29
N LEU A 42 7.51 -13.40 -23.98
CA LEU A 42 8.40 -12.62 -24.84
C LEU A 42 9.75 -13.28 -25.03
N ALA A 43 10.31 -13.97 -24.03
CA ALA A 43 11.54 -14.73 -24.20
C ALA A 43 11.42 -15.78 -25.31
N PHE A 44 10.26 -16.43 -25.42
CA PHE A 44 9.94 -17.37 -26.51
C PHE A 44 9.98 -16.68 -27.88
N PHE A 45 9.40 -15.48 -28.00
CA PHE A 45 9.36 -14.74 -29.26
C PHE A 45 10.70 -14.09 -29.64
N LEU A 46 11.44 -13.57 -28.66
CA LEU A 46 12.75 -12.92 -28.84
C LEU A 46 13.84 -13.91 -29.25
N ARG A 47 13.61 -15.21 -29.09
CA ARG A 47 14.50 -16.27 -29.57
C ARG A 47 14.12 -16.65 -31.00
N GLY A 48 15.02 -16.46 -31.96
CA GLY A 48 14.83 -16.87 -33.37
C GLY A 48 14.22 -15.78 -34.28
N SER A 49 13.45 -16.20 -35.28
CA SER A 49 13.04 -15.38 -36.44
C SER A 49 12.19 -14.15 -36.08
N HIS A 50 12.37 -13.09 -36.88
CA HIS A 50 11.80 -11.74 -36.71
C HIS A 50 10.76 -11.38 -37.78
N ASP A 51 10.40 -12.33 -38.64
CA ASP A 51 9.41 -12.15 -39.70
C ASP A 51 7.99 -12.51 -39.21
N VAL A 52 6.97 -11.89 -39.82
CA VAL A 52 5.55 -12.09 -39.44
C VAL A 52 5.15 -13.57 -39.55
N ARG A 53 5.60 -14.28 -40.58
CA ARG A 53 5.31 -15.71 -40.76
C ARG A 53 5.98 -16.56 -39.67
N GLY A 54 7.20 -16.22 -39.27
CA GLY A 54 7.88 -16.84 -38.13
C GLY A 54 7.17 -16.60 -36.80
N LEU A 55 6.64 -15.39 -36.56
CA LEU A 55 5.84 -15.09 -35.37
C LEU A 55 4.54 -15.92 -35.32
N LEU A 56 3.84 -16.06 -36.45
CA LEU A 56 2.63 -16.90 -36.54
C LEU A 56 2.95 -18.38 -36.28
N ARG A 57 4.06 -18.90 -36.81
CA ARG A 57 4.51 -20.27 -36.51
C ARG A 57 4.85 -20.46 -35.03
N LYS A 58 5.44 -19.45 -34.40
CA LYS A 58 5.73 -19.45 -32.95
C LYS A 58 4.44 -19.47 -32.13
N LEU A 59 3.42 -18.69 -32.51
CA LEU A 59 2.10 -18.74 -31.87
C LEU A 59 1.45 -20.13 -31.98
N ALA A 60 1.68 -20.84 -33.09
CA ALA A 60 1.23 -22.23 -33.27
C ALA A 60 2.16 -23.28 -32.64
N SER A 61 3.25 -22.88 -31.96
CA SER A 61 4.23 -23.82 -31.41
C SER A 61 3.65 -24.62 -30.25
N ARG A 62 3.78 -25.94 -30.34
CA ARG A 62 3.44 -26.87 -29.25
C ARG A 62 4.15 -26.51 -27.93
N GLN A 63 5.39 -26.00 -27.99
CA GLN A 63 6.17 -25.67 -26.80
C GLN A 63 5.57 -24.51 -26.01
N LEU A 64 5.04 -23.50 -26.70
CA LEU A 64 4.37 -22.35 -26.10
C LEU A 64 3.10 -22.80 -25.37
N TRP A 65 2.26 -23.60 -26.05
CA TRP A 65 1.00 -24.08 -25.48
C TRP A 65 1.19 -25.08 -24.35
N ILE A 66 2.24 -25.92 -24.38
CA ILE A 66 2.63 -26.72 -23.21
C ILE A 66 3.00 -25.77 -22.04
N GLY A 67 3.76 -24.70 -22.30
CA GLY A 67 4.08 -23.70 -21.29
C GLY A 67 2.84 -23.04 -20.68
N VAL A 68 1.89 -22.60 -21.52
CA VAL A 68 0.60 -22.06 -21.06
C VAL A 68 -0.19 -23.09 -20.25
N GLY A 69 -0.22 -24.36 -20.70
CA GLY A 69 -0.84 -25.45 -19.96
C GLY A 69 -0.19 -25.69 -18.59
N VAL A 70 1.15 -25.63 -18.51
CA VAL A 70 1.90 -25.72 -17.24
C VAL A 70 1.57 -24.54 -16.32
N PHE A 71 1.52 -23.32 -16.84
CA PHE A 71 1.09 -22.15 -16.08
C PHE A 71 -0.31 -22.34 -15.48
N LEU A 72 -1.29 -22.74 -16.31
CA LEU A 72 -2.67 -22.95 -15.87
C LEU A 72 -2.77 -24.07 -14.85
N LEU A 73 -2.11 -25.21 -15.10
CA LEU A 73 -2.11 -26.35 -14.19
C LEU A 73 -1.55 -25.96 -12.82
N VAL A 74 -0.39 -25.31 -12.79
CA VAL A 74 0.25 -24.89 -11.53
C VAL A 74 -0.59 -23.82 -10.82
N PHE A 75 -1.15 -22.86 -11.56
CA PHE A 75 -2.06 -21.86 -10.99
C PHE A 75 -3.28 -22.52 -10.34
N LEU A 76 -3.93 -23.47 -11.01
CA LEU A 76 -5.12 -24.15 -10.48
C LEU A 76 -4.81 -25.06 -9.30
N ILE A 77 -3.64 -25.71 -9.29
CA ILE A 77 -3.17 -26.51 -8.15
C ILE A 77 -2.92 -25.61 -6.92
N THR A 78 -2.33 -24.44 -7.14
CA THR A 78 -1.96 -23.51 -6.04
C THR A 78 -3.07 -22.54 -5.64
N CYS A 79 -4.06 -22.34 -6.51
CA CYS A 79 -5.27 -21.56 -6.29
C CYS A 79 -6.48 -22.37 -6.79
N PRO A 80 -7.07 -23.22 -5.94
CA PRO A 80 -8.19 -24.07 -6.35
C PRO A 80 -9.52 -23.31 -6.41
N MET A 81 -9.59 -22.07 -5.92
CA MET A 81 -10.82 -21.25 -5.90
C MET A 81 -11.56 -21.17 -7.24
N PRO A 82 -10.90 -20.99 -8.41
CA PRO A 82 -11.58 -21.00 -9.71
C PRO A 82 -12.29 -22.33 -10.04
N LEU A 83 -11.82 -23.44 -9.46
CA LEU A 83 -12.42 -24.78 -9.61
C LEU A 83 -13.54 -25.02 -8.60
N VAL A 84 -13.38 -24.52 -7.37
CA VAL A 84 -14.34 -24.72 -6.27
C VAL A 84 -15.55 -23.80 -6.42
N ASP A 85 -15.33 -22.51 -6.65
CA ASP A 85 -16.37 -21.52 -6.81
C ASP A 85 -15.94 -20.43 -7.79
N TRP A 86 -16.26 -20.64 -9.05
CA TRP A 86 -15.97 -19.70 -10.12
C TRP A 86 -16.65 -18.35 -9.92
N HIS A 87 -17.87 -18.33 -9.36
CA HIS A 87 -18.63 -17.09 -9.20
C HIS A 87 -18.00 -16.21 -8.12
N GLU A 88 -17.64 -16.79 -6.97
CA GLU A 88 -16.93 -16.08 -5.91
C GLU A 88 -15.55 -15.62 -6.38
N PHE A 89 -14.82 -16.45 -7.13
CA PHE A 89 -13.53 -16.09 -7.70
C PHE A 89 -13.63 -14.86 -8.63
N VAL A 90 -14.53 -14.89 -9.61
CA VAL A 90 -14.73 -13.77 -10.55
C VAL A 90 -15.31 -12.54 -9.83
N GLY A 91 -16.23 -12.75 -8.89
CA GLY A 91 -16.80 -11.71 -8.03
C GLY A 91 -15.71 -10.98 -7.23
N GLY A 92 -14.80 -11.73 -6.60
CA GLY A 92 -13.66 -11.20 -5.87
C GLY A 92 -12.68 -10.43 -6.76
N LEU A 93 -12.36 -10.95 -7.95
CA LEU A 93 -11.51 -10.25 -8.92
C LEU A 93 -12.13 -8.93 -9.38
N ARG A 94 -13.42 -8.93 -9.77
CA ARG A 94 -14.14 -7.72 -10.18
C ARG A 94 -14.29 -6.72 -9.04
N GLY A 95 -14.58 -7.21 -7.83
CA GLY A 95 -14.68 -6.39 -6.63
C GLY A 95 -13.35 -5.70 -6.32
N THR A 96 -12.24 -6.43 -6.40
CA THR A 96 -10.88 -5.89 -6.20
C THR A 96 -10.52 -4.88 -7.28
N ALA A 97 -10.76 -5.20 -8.56
CA ALA A 97 -10.49 -4.28 -9.66
C ALA A 97 -11.34 -3.00 -9.57
N SER A 98 -12.63 -3.12 -9.23
CA SER A 98 -13.51 -1.98 -8.99
C SER A 98 -13.04 -1.15 -7.81
N PHE A 99 -12.59 -1.79 -6.73
CA PHE A 99 -12.05 -1.12 -5.55
C PHE A 99 -10.74 -0.36 -5.86
N GLU A 100 -9.81 -0.96 -6.59
CA GLU A 100 -8.55 -0.30 -6.97
C GLU A 100 -8.76 0.83 -7.99
N SER A 101 -9.75 0.68 -8.87
CA SER A 101 -10.17 1.70 -9.83
C SER A 101 -10.98 2.82 -9.18
N ALA A 102 -11.86 2.55 -8.21
CA ALA A 102 -12.61 3.59 -7.50
C ALA A 102 -11.73 4.31 -6.46
N GLY A 103 -10.80 3.59 -5.85
CA GLY A 103 -9.97 4.06 -4.75
C GLY A 103 -10.70 4.09 -3.40
N LYS A 104 -10.00 4.56 -2.37
CA LYS A 104 -10.52 4.93 -1.05
C LYS A 104 -10.48 6.45 -0.86
N VAL A 105 -11.32 6.97 0.03
CA VAL A 105 -11.16 8.35 0.53
C VAL A 105 -9.74 8.49 1.11
N GLY A 106 -9.04 9.56 0.75
CA GLY A 106 -7.63 9.74 1.10
C GLY A 106 -6.65 9.06 0.15
N THR A 107 -7.12 8.55 -0.99
CA THR A 107 -6.28 7.94 -2.04
C THR A 107 -6.67 8.46 -3.42
N GLY A 108 -5.75 8.34 -4.36
CA GLY A 108 -5.84 8.83 -5.73
C GLY A 108 -4.45 8.78 -6.39
N GLY A 109 -4.22 9.70 -7.32
CA GLY A 109 -2.91 9.89 -7.94
C GLY A 109 -2.98 9.72 -9.45
N GLY A 110 -2.27 10.58 -10.19
CA GLY A 110 -1.99 10.37 -11.60
C GLY A 110 -0.94 9.27 -11.87
N PHE A 111 -0.57 9.15 -13.14
CA PHE A 111 0.46 8.19 -13.59
C PHE A 111 1.79 8.36 -12.83
N PHE A 112 2.22 9.61 -12.64
CA PHE A 112 3.51 9.96 -12.04
C PHE A 112 3.54 9.94 -10.51
N SER A 113 2.48 9.53 -9.83
CA SER A 113 2.40 9.75 -8.39
C SER A 113 3.45 8.99 -7.56
N TYR A 114 3.88 7.82 -8.03
CA TYR A 114 4.98 7.09 -7.39
C TYR A 114 6.33 7.83 -7.47
N ILE A 115 6.48 8.76 -8.42
CA ILE A 115 7.71 9.54 -8.61
C ILE A 115 7.58 10.92 -7.97
N LEU A 116 6.44 11.58 -8.14
CA LEU A 116 6.22 12.97 -7.71
C LEU A 116 5.69 13.08 -6.27
N GLY A 117 5.25 11.97 -5.68
CA GLY A 117 4.76 11.95 -4.30
C GLY A 117 3.61 12.91 -4.07
N GLY A 118 3.63 13.61 -2.93
CA GLY A 118 2.57 14.55 -2.52
C GLY A 118 2.35 15.74 -3.45
N THR A 119 3.23 15.97 -4.44
CA THR A 119 3.01 16.97 -5.50
C THR A 119 2.13 16.46 -6.65
N SER A 120 1.87 15.15 -6.70
CA SER A 120 0.97 14.57 -7.68
C SER A 120 -0.50 14.68 -7.22
N PRO A 121 -1.42 15.14 -8.08
CA PRO A 121 -2.84 15.25 -7.75
C PRO A 121 -3.38 13.92 -7.23
N GLY A 122 -3.81 13.91 -5.97
CA GLY A 122 -4.41 12.74 -5.34
C GLY A 122 -3.47 11.66 -4.83
N TYR A 123 -2.16 11.89 -4.74
CA TYR A 123 -1.29 10.89 -4.13
C TYR A 123 -1.33 10.87 -2.61
N GLY A 124 -1.78 9.74 -2.06
CA GLY A 124 -2.38 9.58 -0.73
C GLY A 124 -1.76 10.33 0.45
N PHE A 125 -2.63 10.64 1.43
CA PHE A 125 -2.31 11.17 2.76
C PHE A 125 -1.39 10.26 3.60
N PHE A 126 -1.23 8.99 3.22
CA PHE A 126 -0.37 8.05 3.92
C PHE A 126 1.11 8.48 3.81
N ALA A 127 1.78 8.61 4.95
CA ALA A 127 3.16 9.11 5.03
C ALA A 127 4.13 8.32 4.14
N ARG A 128 5.07 9.04 3.52
CA ARG A 128 6.17 8.53 2.68
C ARG A 128 5.69 7.58 1.59
N ASN A 129 4.69 8.08 0.86
CA ASN A 129 3.98 7.42 -0.21
C ASN A 129 4.89 6.93 -1.35
N SER A 130 5.97 7.68 -1.63
CA SER A 130 6.63 7.73 -2.95
C SER A 130 8.01 7.09 -3.03
N MET A 131 8.48 6.87 -4.26
CA MET A 131 9.80 6.32 -4.55
C MET A 131 10.94 7.23 -4.07
N PRO A 132 10.92 8.57 -4.25
CA PRO A 132 11.94 9.42 -3.67
C PRO A 132 11.96 9.42 -2.13
N GLU A 133 10.79 9.39 -1.49
CA GLU A 133 10.69 9.35 -0.02
C GLU A 133 11.14 8.00 0.55
N SER A 134 10.95 6.91 -0.19
CA SER A 134 11.25 5.53 0.24
C SER A 134 12.63 5.02 -0.18
N MET A 135 13.19 5.53 -1.29
CA MET A 135 14.43 5.02 -1.89
C MET A 135 15.44 6.13 -2.20
N GLY A 136 15.05 7.39 -2.06
CA GLY A 136 15.88 8.55 -2.35
C GLY A 136 15.77 9.02 -3.80
N TRP A 137 16.01 10.32 -4.00
CA TRP A 137 16.00 10.93 -5.32
C TRP A 137 17.06 10.36 -6.26
N ILE A 138 18.26 10.06 -5.76
CA ILE A 138 19.35 9.50 -6.58
C ILE A 138 18.92 8.15 -7.17
N PHE A 139 18.38 7.25 -6.33
CA PHE A 139 17.88 5.96 -6.80
C PHE A 139 16.75 6.14 -7.80
N THR A 140 15.79 7.03 -7.51
CA THR A 140 14.63 7.26 -8.37
C THR A 140 15.04 7.78 -9.75
N VAL A 141 15.95 8.77 -9.81
CA VAL A 141 16.47 9.32 -11.07
C VAL A 141 17.23 8.26 -11.85
N LEU A 142 18.12 7.50 -11.21
CA LEU A 142 18.86 6.42 -11.88
C LEU A 142 17.94 5.30 -12.37
N ALA A 143 16.86 4.98 -11.65
CA ALA A 143 15.89 3.97 -12.09
C ALA A 143 15.14 4.44 -13.34
N VAL A 144 14.71 5.72 -13.38
CA VAL A 144 14.07 6.33 -14.55
C VAL A 144 15.03 6.39 -15.73
N LEU A 145 16.27 6.85 -15.51
CA LEU A 145 17.33 6.83 -16.53
C LEU A 145 17.61 5.40 -17.02
N GLY A 146 17.50 4.40 -16.14
CA GLY A 146 17.68 2.99 -16.49
C GLY A 146 16.62 2.50 -17.44
N VAL A 147 15.36 2.93 -17.30
CA VAL A 147 14.30 2.65 -18.28
C VAL A 147 14.63 3.29 -19.63
N PHE A 148 15.10 4.54 -19.68
CA PHE A 148 15.45 5.20 -20.94
C PHE A 148 16.69 4.62 -21.60
N LEU A 149 17.75 4.35 -20.83
CA LEU A 149 18.96 3.68 -21.29
C LEU A 149 18.61 2.33 -21.89
N PHE A 150 17.74 1.58 -21.20
CA PHE A 150 17.21 0.32 -21.72
C PHE A 150 16.48 0.50 -23.06
N LEU A 151 15.57 1.47 -23.18
CA LEU A 151 14.86 1.70 -24.45
C LEU A 151 15.82 2.09 -25.59
N ALA A 152 16.96 2.69 -25.26
CA ALA A 152 18.01 3.01 -26.21
C ALA A 152 18.91 1.81 -26.54
N THR A 153 19.10 0.85 -25.62
CA THR A 153 19.89 -0.36 -25.87
C THR A 153 19.06 -1.41 -26.59
N ARG A 154 19.55 -1.91 -27.73
CA ARG A 154 18.88 -3.00 -28.48
C ARG A 154 19.21 -4.40 -27.94
N ASP A 155 19.55 -4.52 -26.65
CA ASP A 155 19.88 -5.79 -26.03
C ASP A 155 18.60 -6.51 -25.58
N ARG A 156 18.45 -7.77 -26.01
CA ARG A 156 17.26 -8.59 -25.71
C ARG A 156 17.15 -8.95 -24.23
N ARG A 157 18.27 -9.05 -23.51
CA ARG A 157 18.33 -9.35 -22.07
C ARG A 157 17.85 -8.15 -21.26
N ASP A 158 18.37 -6.98 -21.57
CA ASP A 158 17.93 -5.72 -20.96
C ASP A 158 16.44 -5.50 -21.23
N PHE A 159 15.98 -5.81 -22.46
CA PHE A 159 14.56 -5.81 -22.84
C PHE A 159 13.68 -6.68 -21.97
N LEU A 160 14.11 -7.92 -21.75
CA LEU A 160 13.33 -8.83 -20.93
C LEU A 160 13.24 -8.36 -19.48
N LEU A 161 14.34 -7.82 -18.93
CA LEU A 161 14.41 -7.32 -17.56
C LEU A 161 13.54 -6.09 -17.33
N ALA A 162 13.49 -5.17 -18.29
CA ALA A 162 12.77 -3.91 -18.15
C ALA A 162 11.27 -4.02 -18.48
N VAL A 163 10.86 -4.97 -19.32
CA VAL A 163 9.44 -5.15 -19.68
C VAL A 163 8.56 -5.35 -18.45
N LEU A 164 9.04 -6.10 -17.45
CA LEU A 164 8.26 -6.41 -16.26
C LEU A 164 7.98 -5.17 -15.40
N PRO A 165 9.00 -4.41 -14.92
CA PRO A 165 8.75 -3.21 -14.14
C PRO A 165 8.00 -2.15 -14.95
N VAL A 166 8.24 -2.01 -16.26
CA VAL A 166 7.52 -1.05 -17.11
C VAL A 166 6.04 -1.40 -17.22
N LEU A 167 5.69 -2.63 -17.62
CA LEU A 167 4.28 -3.04 -17.73
C LEU A 167 3.56 -3.01 -16.38
N SER A 168 4.25 -3.44 -15.32
CA SER A 168 3.70 -3.38 -13.97
C SER A 168 3.46 -1.94 -13.53
N TYR A 169 4.40 -1.03 -13.80
CA TYR A 169 4.23 0.40 -13.51
C TYR A 169 3.10 1.01 -14.34
N LEU A 170 3.01 0.69 -15.63
CA LEU A 170 1.92 1.13 -16.51
C LEU A 170 0.57 0.72 -15.95
N TYR A 171 0.43 -0.55 -15.55
CA TYR A 171 -0.78 -1.05 -14.91
C TYR A 171 -1.08 -0.32 -13.60
N LEU A 172 -0.11 -0.23 -12.69
CA LEU A 172 -0.26 0.44 -11.39
C LEU A 172 -0.52 1.94 -11.50
N GLY A 173 -0.03 2.59 -12.56
CA GLY A 173 -0.24 3.99 -12.86
C GLY A 173 -1.71 4.34 -13.13
N HIS A 174 -2.48 3.37 -13.66
CA HIS A 174 -3.91 3.52 -13.94
C HIS A 174 -4.81 3.31 -12.70
N LEU A 175 -4.28 2.74 -11.61
CA LEU A 175 -5.06 2.50 -10.40
C LEU A 175 -5.25 3.80 -9.60
N ASN A 176 -6.43 4.02 -9.05
CA ASN A 176 -6.68 5.15 -8.14
C ASN A 176 -6.16 4.85 -6.72
N TYR A 177 -6.08 3.58 -6.34
CA TYR A 177 -5.47 3.18 -5.08
C TYR A 177 -3.96 2.95 -5.23
N LYS A 178 -3.15 3.98 -4.93
CA LYS A 178 -1.68 3.91 -5.02
C LYS A 178 -1.03 3.74 -3.65
N ALA A 179 -0.40 2.59 -3.44
CA ALA A 179 0.37 2.27 -2.26
C ALA A 179 1.78 1.79 -2.65
N MET A 180 2.83 2.27 -1.99
CA MET A 180 4.23 1.96 -2.29
C MET A 180 4.51 0.45 -2.28
N ARG A 181 3.80 -0.29 -1.43
CA ARG A 181 3.85 -1.76 -1.38
C ARG A 181 3.48 -2.45 -2.69
N HIS A 182 2.82 -1.77 -3.63
CA HIS A 182 2.57 -2.29 -4.97
C HIS A 182 3.83 -2.31 -5.84
N LEU A 183 4.77 -1.39 -5.61
CA LEU A 183 6.07 -1.36 -6.28
C LEU A 183 7.10 -2.29 -5.66
N LEU A 184 6.88 -2.78 -4.42
CA LEU A 184 7.84 -3.63 -3.71
C LEU A 184 8.33 -4.84 -4.54
N PRO A 185 7.48 -5.58 -5.27
CA PRO A 185 7.95 -6.67 -6.13
C PRO A 185 8.82 -6.22 -7.31
N LEU A 186 8.76 -4.94 -7.69
CA LEU A 186 9.53 -4.36 -8.79
C LEU A 186 10.89 -3.82 -8.36
N VAL A 187 11.10 -3.64 -7.05
CA VAL A 187 12.34 -3.11 -6.47
C VAL A 187 13.58 -3.85 -6.96
N PRO A 188 13.65 -5.20 -7.00
CA PRO A 188 14.82 -5.90 -7.50
C PRO A 188 15.16 -5.54 -8.95
N PHE A 189 14.14 -5.29 -9.80
CA PHE A 189 14.32 -4.89 -11.19
C PHE A 189 14.82 -3.45 -11.30
N PHE A 190 14.30 -2.54 -10.47
CA PHE A 190 14.82 -1.18 -10.39
C PHE A 190 16.28 -1.16 -9.93
N VAL A 191 16.68 -2.00 -8.97
CA VAL A 191 18.08 -2.14 -8.56
C VAL A 191 18.97 -2.57 -9.72
N LEU A 192 18.53 -3.54 -10.54
CA LEU A 192 19.27 -3.94 -11.74
C LEU A 192 19.39 -2.80 -12.75
N LEU A 193 18.30 -2.07 -13.02
CA LEU A 193 18.33 -0.90 -13.92
C LEU A 193 19.29 0.18 -13.41
N VAL A 194 19.24 0.51 -12.11
CA VAL A 194 20.14 1.46 -11.47
C VAL A 194 21.59 1.00 -11.58
N SER A 195 21.86 -0.28 -11.32
CA SER A 195 23.22 -0.84 -11.41
C SER A 195 23.80 -0.73 -12.82
N ARG A 196 22.96 -0.93 -13.84
CA ARG A 196 23.35 -0.83 -15.24
C ARG A 196 23.69 0.61 -15.64
N VAL A 197 22.86 1.58 -15.23
CA VAL A 197 23.14 3.01 -15.47
C VAL A 197 24.43 3.43 -14.78
N LEU A 198 24.62 3.00 -13.52
CA LEU A 198 25.81 3.35 -12.76
C LEU A 198 27.08 2.80 -13.41
N ASP A 199 27.05 1.55 -13.88
CA ASP A 199 28.15 0.93 -14.62
C ASP A 199 28.51 1.72 -15.90
N VAL A 200 27.50 2.10 -16.72
CA VAL A 200 27.71 2.91 -17.93
C VAL A 200 28.29 4.29 -17.60
N LEU A 201 27.69 5.01 -16.64
CA LEU A 201 28.13 6.36 -16.26
C LEU A 201 29.57 6.35 -15.75
N VAL A 202 29.88 5.47 -14.81
CA VAL A 202 31.20 5.41 -14.18
C VAL A 202 32.27 4.97 -15.17
N SER A 203 31.97 3.98 -16.03
CA SER A 203 32.93 3.49 -17.03
C SER A 203 33.23 4.51 -18.13
N THR A 204 32.26 5.37 -18.46
CA THR A 204 32.36 6.42 -19.47
C THR A 204 33.09 7.66 -18.94
N ILE A 205 32.78 8.09 -17.70
CA ILE A 205 33.35 9.32 -17.13
C ILE A 205 34.79 9.11 -16.66
N PHE A 206 35.11 7.98 -16.03
CA PHE A 206 36.42 7.75 -15.42
C PHE A 206 37.24 6.74 -16.21
N ALA A 207 38.44 7.12 -16.65
CA ALA A 207 39.35 6.21 -17.35
C ALA A 207 40.07 5.22 -16.41
N LYS A 208 40.48 5.67 -15.21
CA LYS A 208 41.27 4.86 -14.26
C LYS A 208 40.37 3.93 -13.44
N ARG A 209 40.73 2.65 -13.35
CA ARG A 209 39.95 1.60 -12.65
C ARG A 209 39.66 1.92 -11.17
N TRP A 210 40.61 2.51 -10.45
CA TRP A 210 40.40 2.86 -9.04
C TRP A 210 39.43 4.04 -8.86
N LEU A 211 39.48 5.06 -9.74
CA LEU A 211 38.51 6.16 -9.73
C LEU A 211 37.10 5.66 -10.01
N ARG A 212 36.95 4.67 -10.91
CA ARG A 212 35.66 4.01 -11.14
C ARG A 212 35.12 3.36 -9.87
N ALA A 213 35.96 2.60 -9.18
CA ALA A 213 35.56 1.93 -7.95
C ALA A 213 35.16 2.93 -6.86
N VAL A 214 35.92 4.00 -6.68
CA VAL A 214 35.60 5.08 -5.73
C VAL A 214 34.28 5.75 -6.09
N ALA A 215 34.09 6.17 -7.35
CA ALA A 215 32.86 6.81 -7.80
C ALA A 215 31.63 5.91 -7.62
N PHE A 216 31.75 4.62 -7.94
CA PHE A 216 30.71 3.62 -7.73
C PHE A 216 30.30 3.56 -6.25
N TRP A 217 31.26 3.39 -5.34
CA TRP A 217 30.98 3.27 -3.91
C TRP A 217 30.45 4.57 -3.30
N VAL A 218 30.87 5.74 -3.80
CA VAL A 218 30.31 7.03 -3.38
C VAL A 218 28.83 7.12 -3.74
N VAL A 219 28.43 6.75 -4.95
CA VAL A 219 27.02 6.77 -5.35
C VAL A 219 26.21 5.73 -4.58
N VAL A 220 26.75 4.52 -4.37
CA VAL A 220 26.12 3.49 -3.53
C VAL A 220 25.91 4.01 -2.11
N ALA A 221 26.93 4.63 -1.50
CA ALA A 221 26.81 5.22 -0.17
C ALA A 221 25.76 6.34 -0.14
N ALA A 222 25.69 7.19 -1.16
CA ALA A 222 24.70 8.26 -1.26
C ALA A 222 23.25 7.74 -1.40
N ILE A 223 23.05 6.52 -1.91
CA ILE A 223 21.75 5.85 -1.95
C ILE A 223 21.46 5.15 -0.60
N VAL A 224 22.42 4.39 -0.07
CA VAL A 224 22.20 3.49 1.07
C VAL A 224 22.19 4.23 2.40
N VAL A 225 23.11 5.17 2.64
CA VAL A 225 23.26 5.82 3.95
C VAL A 225 21.99 6.56 4.37
N PRO A 226 21.32 7.37 3.52
CA PRO A 226 20.05 8.00 3.91
C PRO A 226 18.95 6.99 4.23
N GLN A 227 18.85 5.89 3.49
CA GLN A 227 17.84 4.87 3.77
C GLN A 227 18.13 4.10 5.05
N PHE A 228 19.42 3.87 5.35
CA PHE A 228 19.86 3.29 6.59
C PHE A 228 19.55 4.20 7.79
N THR A 229 19.79 5.51 7.69
CA THR A 229 19.44 6.45 8.78
C THR A 229 17.93 6.57 8.99
N LEU A 230 17.14 6.53 7.92
CA LEU A 230 15.68 6.46 8.01
C LEU A 230 15.21 5.17 8.71
N SER A 231 15.82 4.03 8.37
CA SER A 231 15.51 2.74 9.01
C SER A 231 15.85 2.77 10.50
N LEU A 232 17.02 3.30 10.87
CA LEU A 232 17.40 3.48 12.28
C LEU A 232 16.49 4.47 13.01
N SER A 233 16.03 5.53 12.35
CA SER A 233 15.07 6.47 12.92
C SER A 233 13.74 5.75 13.21
N LEU A 234 13.23 4.98 12.25
CA LEU A 234 12.01 4.18 12.43
C LEU A 234 12.15 3.20 13.60
N ASP A 235 13.25 2.46 13.68
CA ASP A 235 13.51 1.52 14.79
C ASP A 235 13.55 2.22 16.15
N ARG A 236 14.07 3.45 16.21
CA ARG A 236 14.05 4.25 17.45
C ARG A 236 12.63 4.67 17.80
N GLN A 237 11.86 5.19 16.85
CA GLN A 237 10.46 5.59 17.07
C GLN A 237 9.57 4.41 17.49
N LEU A 238 9.83 3.20 16.97
CA LEU A 238 9.12 1.98 17.34
C LEU A 238 9.39 1.48 18.77
N ARG A 239 10.50 1.92 19.40
CA ARG A 239 10.77 1.62 20.82
C ARG A 239 9.96 2.50 21.76
N HIS A 240 9.47 3.65 21.28
CA HIS A 240 8.66 4.54 22.08
C HIS A 240 7.26 3.96 22.28
N ARG A 241 6.67 4.29 23.42
CA ARG A 241 5.31 3.86 23.73
C ARG A 241 4.32 4.62 22.86
N GLU A 242 3.66 3.87 21.98
CA GLU A 242 2.71 4.39 21.01
C GLU A 242 1.53 5.17 21.63
N THR A 243 1.05 6.22 20.94
CA THR A 243 -0.10 7.04 21.35
C THR A 243 -1.41 6.26 21.45
N ARG A 244 -1.67 5.31 20.54
CA ARG A 244 -2.82 4.38 20.60
C ARG A 244 -2.79 3.53 21.88
N THR A 245 -1.63 2.99 22.26
CA THR A 245 -1.46 2.24 23.52
C THR A 245 -1.68 3.12 24.74
N ARG A 246 -1.15 4.35 24.73
CA ARG A 246 -1.40 5.32 25.80
C ARG A 246 -2.87 5.75 25.89
N ALA A 247 -3.55 5.85 24.75
CA ALA A 247 -4.98 6.16 24.69
C ALA A 247 -5.83 5.03 25.24
N LYS A 248 -5.46 3.78 24.93
CA LYS A 248 -6.06 2.59 25.53
C LYS A 248 -5.96 2.62 27.05
N ASP A 249 -4.76 2.81 27.59
CA ASP A 249 -4.55 2.89 29.04
C ASP A 249 -5.39 3.99 29.69
N TRP A 250 -5.43 5.16 29.05
CA TRP A 250 -6.19 6.29 29.55
C TRP A 250 -7.69 5.99 29.58
N VAL A 251 -8.25 5.43 28.49
CA VAL A 251 -9.67 5.03 28.43
C VAL A 251 -9.98 3.96 29.46
N GLU A 252 -9.11 2.95 29.60
CA GLU A 252 -9.27 1.86 30.57
C GLU A 252 -9.18 2.31 32.04
N SER A 253 -8.51 3.42 32.32
CA SER A 253 -8.44 4.00 33.66
C SER A 253 -9.59 4.98 33.95
N HIS A 254 -10.05 5.76 32.96
CA HIS A 254 -10.97 6.88 33.18
C HIS A 254 -12.41 6.63 32.73
N VAL A 255 -12.66 5.67 31.85
CA VAL A 255 -13.99 5.38 31.30
C VAL A 255 -14.50 4.05 31.86
N ALA A 256 -15.68 4.07 32.47
CA ALA A 256 -16.30 2.90 33.07
C ALA A 256 -16.54 1.78 32.05
N SER A 257 -16.48 0.52 32.50
CA SER A 257 -16.77 -0.62 31.63
C SER A 257 -18.24 -0.59 31.21
N GLY A 258 -18.51 -0.94 29.95
CA GLY A 258 -19.86 -0.96 29.37
C GLY A 258 -20.28 0.36 28.73
N GLU A 259 -19.52 1.44 28.94
CA GLU A 259 -19.76 2.73 28.31
C GLU A 259 -19.72 2.66 26.78
N SER A 260 -20.44 3.58 26.14
CA SER A 260 -20.52 3.70 24.69
C SER A 260 -19.49 4.69 24.16
N LEU A 261 -18.59 4.20 23.29
CA LEU A 261 -17.54 5.00 22.67
C LEU A 261 -17.61 4.93 21.15
N ALA A 262 -17.39 6.06 20.48
CA ALA A 262 -17.10 6.10 19.06
C ALA A 262 -15.59 6.27 18.86
N VAL A 263 -14.97 5.38 18.07
CA VAL A 263 -13.52 5.35 17.86
C VAL A 263 -13.20 5.39 16.38
N GLU A 264 -12.28 6.26 15.98
CA GLU A 264 -11.77 6.33 14.59
C GLU A 264 -10.76 5.22 14.27
N PRO A 265 -10.53 4.90 12.98
CA PRO A 265 -9.74 3.73 12.57
C PRO A 265 -8.29 3.68 13.07
N ASN A 266 -7.64 4.82 13.33
CA ASN A 266 -6.30 4.84 13.93
C ASN A 266 -6.34 5.19 15.43
N GLY A 267 -7.46 4.94 16.09
CA GLY A 267 -7.62 5.04 17.54
C GLY A 267 -7.05 3.85 18.33
N PRO A 268 -7.24 3.83 19.66
CA PRO A 268 -6.82 2.74 20.53
C PRO A 268 -7.55 1.43 20.24
N GLU A 269 -6.86 0.30 20.43
CA GLU A 269 -7.48 -1.02 20.42
C GLU A 269 -8.20 -1.30 21.75
N LEU A 270 -9.53 -1.24 21.72
CA LEU A 270 -10.41 -1.43 22.87
C LEU A 270 -11.23 -2.72 22.72
N LEU A 271 -11.53 -3.39 23.84
CA LEU A 271 -12.33 -4.60 23.83
C LEU A 271 -13.82 -4.27 23.68
N ARG A 272 -14.51 -4.99 22.79
CA ARG A 272 -15.96 -4.90 22.64
C ARG A 272 -16.68 -5.71 23.70
N VAL A 273 -17.82 -5.22 24.19
CA VAL A 273 -18.68 -5.99 25.12
C VAL A 273 -19.23 -7.24 24.43
N GLU A 274 -19.44 -7.19 23.11
CA GLU A 274 -20.00 -8.25 22.27
C GLU A 274 -18.94 -9.26 21.79
N ASP A 275 -17.67 -9.10 22.15
CA ASP A 275 -16.61 -10.04 21.74
C ASP A 275 -16.86 -11.44 22.36
N PRO A 276 -16.95 -12.51 21.55
CA PRO A 276 -17.22 -13.86 22.06
C PRO A 276 -16.10 -14.39 22.97
N ARG A 277 -14.88 -13.85 22.85
CA ARG A 277 -13.72 -14.19 23.69
C ARG A 277 -13.44 -13.12 24.75
N LYS A 278 -14.41 -12.27 25.08
CA LYS A 278 -14.26 -11.21 26.10
C LYS A 278 -13.71 -11.73 27.43
N ALA A 279 -14.24 -12.84 27.95
CA ALA A 279 -13.80 -13.40 29.22
C ALA A 279 -12.33 -13.82 29.19
N GLU A 280 -11.90 -14.52 28.13
CA GLU A 280 -10.51 -14.92 27.91
C GLU A 280 -9.58 -13.70 27.79
N LYS A 281 -9.99 -12.70 27.02
CA LYS A 281 -9.20 -11.46 26.79
C LYS A 281 -9.08 -10.58 28.04
N LEU A 282 -10.08 -10.59 28.93
CA LEU A 282 -9.99 -9.93 30.22
C LEU A 282 -9.10 -10.73 31.18
N ALA A 283 -9.24 -12.05 31.20
CA ALA A 283 -8.42 -12.94 32.04
C ALA A 283 -6.93 -12.90 31.67
N SER A 284 -6.59 -12.65 30.39
CA SER A 284 -5.20 -12.53 29.95
C SER A 284 -4.50 -11.24 30.42
N GLY A 285 -5.25 -10.27 30.97
CA GLY A 285 -4.71 -8.97 31.37
C GLY A 285 -4.37 -8.02 30.21
N LEU A 286 -4.59 -8.43 28.95
CA LEU A 286 -4.41 -7.58 27.77
C LEU A 286 -5.42 -6.41 27.72
N TYR A 287 -6.57 -6.61 28.34
CA TYR A 287 -7.66 -5.63 28.43
C TYR A 287 -8.14 -5.56 29.87
N ARG A 288 -8.35 -4.34 30.38
CA ARG A 288 -8.89 -4.14 31.73
C ARG A 288 -10.40 -3.97 31.75
N ARG A 289 -10.98 -3.50 30.64
CA ARG A 289 -12.40 -3.14 30.51
C ARG A 289 -12.91 -3.44 29.11
N ALA A 290 -14.23 -3.57 28.97
CA ALA A 290 -14.91 -3.75 27.69
C ALA A 290 -15.96 -2.67 27.47
N TYR A 291 -16.19 -2.29 26.21
CA TYR A 291 -16.96 -1.10 25.83
C TYR A 291 -17.91 -1.37 24.67
N ARG A 292 -18.99 -0.60 24.58
CA ARG A 292 -19.87 -0.59 23.40
C ARG A 292 -19.23 0.30 22.34
N LEU A 293 -18.57 -0.32 21.36
CA LEU A 293 -17.76 0.42 20.39
C LEU A 293 -18.50 0.66 19.07
N LEU A 294 -18.61 1.93 18.71
CA LEU A 294 -19.04 2.41 17.40
C LEU A 294 -17.83 2.79 16.55
N ASP A 295 -17.80 2.37 15.29
CA ASP A 295 -16.79 2.84 14.34
C ASP A 295 -17.16 4.25 13.84
N ALA A 296 -16.43 5.25 14.31
CA ALA A 296 -16.70 6.66 14.03
C ALA A 296 -16.52 7.01 12.54
N GLU A 297 -15.81 6.18 11.76
CA GLU A 297 -15.66 6.35 10.31
C GLU A 297 -16.47 5.34 9.49
N GLY A 298 -16.37 4.08 9.87
CA GLY A 298 -16.80 2.93 9.10
C GLY A 298 -18.24 2.47 9.33
N ASP A 299 -18.92 2.93 10.39
CA ASP A 299 -20.28 2.48 10.69
C ASP A 299 -21.26 2.80 9.54
N ARG A 300 -22.10 1.81 9.18
CA ARG A 300 -23.03 1.92 8.06
C ARG A 300 -24.04 3.06 8.24
N ARG A 301 -24.49 3.33 9.47
CA ARG A 301 -25.38 4.46 9.79
C ARG A 301 -24.69 5.77 9.48
N ILE A 302 -23.42 5.90 9.83
CA ILE A 302 -22.63 7.09 9.53
C ILE A 302 -22.43 7.20 8.01
N LYS A 303 -22.06 6.13 7.31
CA LYS A 303 -21.78 6.17 5.87
C LYS A 303 -23.00 6.41 4.98
N ARG A 304 -24.18 5.86 5.34
CA ARG A 304 -25.39 5.92 4.49
C ARG A 304 -26.36 7.03 4.87
N SER A 305 -26.27 7.58 6.09
CA SER A 305 -27.16 8.65 6.52
C SER A 305 -26.69 10.01 6.01
N SER A 306 -27.64 10.85 5.59
CA SER A 306 -27.42 12.28 5.32
C SER A 306 -27.38 13.13 6.60
N GLN A 307 -27.76 12.56 7.75
CA GLN A 307 -27.80 13.30 9.01
C GLN A 307 -26.39 13.69 9.49
N PRO A 308 -26.28 14.80 10.27
CA PRO A 308 -25.03 15.16 10.94
C PRO A 308 -24.50 14.00 11.79
N ILE A 309 -23.18 13.77 11.75
CA ILE A 309 -22.54 12.68 12.51
C ILE A 309 -22.83 12.84 14.01
N SER A 310 -22.80 14.07 14.52
CA SER A 310 -23.14 14.39 15.91
C SER A 310 -24.50 13.86 16.36
N ARG A 311 -25.53 13.98 15.50
CA ARG A 311 -26.87 13.46 15.78
C ARG A 311 -26.87 11.94 15.87
N ILE A 312 -26.21 11.28 14.92
CA ILE A 312 -26.09 9.81 14.90
C ILE A 312 -25.39 9.30 16.17
N LEU A 313 -24.33 9.98 16.61
CA LEU A 313 -23.63 9.62 17.85
C LEU A 313 -24.52 9.78 19.08
N ARG A 314 -25.28 10.87 19.17
CA ARG A 314 -26.24 11.09 20.27
C ARG A 314 -27.36 10.05 20.28
N GLU A 315 -27.97 9.77 19.13
CA GLU A 315 -29.02 8.76 18.98
C GLU A 315 -28.51 7.33 19.29
N ALA A 316 -27.22 7.06 19.02
CA ALA A 316 -26.57 5.82 19.40
C ALA A 316 -26.16 5.76 20.88
N GLY A 317 -26.44 6.79 21.67
CA GLY A 317 -26.09 6.88 23.09
C GLY A 317 -24.58 6.86 23.32
N VAL A 318 -23.79 7.46 22.43
CA VAL A 318 -22.33 7.57 22.58
C VAL A 318 -22.01 8.69 23.57
N HIS A 319 -21.19 8.38 24.58
CA HIS A 319 -20.76 9.35 25.59
C HIS A 319 -19.34 9.85 25.36
N PHE A 320 -18.48 9.03 24.74
CA PHE A 320 -17.09 9.41 24.44
C PHE A 320 -16.76 9.22 22.97
N VAL A 321 -15.95 10.14 22.44
CA VAL A 321 -15.48 10.10 21.06
C VAL A 321 -13.96 10.17 21.04
N VAL A 322 -13.32 9.18 20.42
CA VAL A 322 -11.87 9.09 20.25
C VAL A 322 -11.55 9.31 18.77
N VAL A 323 -10.90 10.43 18.46
CA VAL A 323 -10.51 10.83 17.10
C VAL A 323 -9.00 10.91 16.95
N ASP A 324 -8.51 10.75 15.73
CA ASP A 324 -7.08 10.66 15.43
C ASP A 324 -6.63 11.64 14.33
N SER A 325 -5.39 12.10 14.40
CA SER A 325 -4.87 13.10 13.44
C SER A 325 -4.76 12.59 12.02
N PHE A 326 -4.61 11.28 11.82
CA PHE A 326 -4.48 10.71 10.47
C PHE A 326 -5.83 10.68 9.75
N THR A 327 -6.87 10.19 10.44
CA THR A 327 -8.25 10.21 9.96
C THR A 327 -8.76 11.63 9.78
N ARG A 328 -8.44 12.53 10.72
CA ARG A 328 -8.77 13.95 10.61
C ARG A 328 -8.09 14.60 9.41
N GLY A 329 -6.77 14.50 9.29
CA GLY A 329 -5.99 15.14 8.23
C GLY A 329 -6.39 14.71 6.81
N LYS A 330 -6.79 13.44 6.63
CA LYS A 330 -7.34 12.91 5.38
C LYS A 330 -8.48 13.76 4.79
N TYR A 331 -9.37 14.31 5.63
CA TYR A 331 -10.53 15.10 5.16
C TYR A 331 -10.23 16.59 4.96
N TYR A 332 -9.01 17.05 5.27
CA TYR A 332 -8.53 18.39 4.92
C TYR A 332 -7.63 18.37 3.69
N TRP A 333 -7.35 17.19 3.14
CA TRP A 333 -6.43 17.03 2.05
C TRP A 333 -7.07 17.48 0.72
N PRO A 334 -6.39 18.32 -0.11
CA PRO A 334 -7.00 18.94 -1.29
C PRO A 334 -7.70 17.98 -2.25
N HIS A 335 -7.11 16.82 -2.52
CA HIS A 335 -7.75 15.86 -3.44
C HIS A 335 -9.04 15.25 -2.88
N VAL A 336 -9.15 15.11 -1.56
CA VAL A 336 -10.40 14.64 -0.95
C VAL A 336 -11.47 15.72 -1.02
N LEU A 337 -11.09 17.00 -0.92
CA LEU A 337 -12.00 18.13 -1.12
C LEU A 337 -12.52 18.20 -2.56
N GLU A 338 -11.66 17.94 -3.53
CA GLU A 338 -12.00 17.92 -4.96
C GLU A 338 -12.88 16.72 -5.32
N ARG A 339 -12.47 15.51 -4.92
CA ARG A 339 -13.12 14.25 -5.35
C ARG A 339 -14.34 13.88 -4.49
N TYR A 340 -14.35 14.27 -3.23
CA TYR A 340 -15.39 13.92 -2.26
C TYR A 340 -15.83 15.13 -1.40
N PRO A 341 -16.26 16.25 -2.01
CA PRO A 341 -16.52 17.51 -1.32
C PRO A 341 -17.54 17.38 -0.18
N GLU A 342 -18.65 16.67 -0.42
CA GLU A 342 -19.69 16.49 0.60
C GLU A 342 -19.24 15.63 1.79
N ALA A 343 -18.47 14.56 1.52
CA ALA A 343 -17.92 13.73 2.58
C ALA A 343 -16.89 14.49 3.42
N ALA A 344 -16.05 15.30 2.77
CA ALA A 344 -15.08 16.17 3.42
C ALA A 344 -15.77 17.23 4.27
N LYS A 345 -16.73 17.98 3.71
CA LYS A 345 -17.51 19.01 4.40
C LYS A 345 -18.23 18.44 5.63
N ARG A 346 -18.87 17.28 5.49
CA ARG A 346 -19.57 16.61 6.60
C ARG A 346 -18.61 16.21 7.72
N ARG A 347 -17.41 15.72 7.39
CA ARG A 347 -16.39 15.36 8.36
C ARG A 347 -15.76 16.56 9.04
N GLN A 348 -15.47 17.62 8.29
CA GLN A 348 -14.98 18.87 8.84
C GLN A 348 -16.00 19.50 9.80
N ALA A 349 -17.29 19.49 9.44
CA ALA A 349 -18.36 19.93 10.33
C ALA A 349 -18.44 19.09 11.61
N PHE A 350 -18.24 17.77 11.52
CA PHE A 350 -18.15 16.90 12.69
C PHE A 350 -16.98 17.25 13.61
N TYR A 351 -15.77 17.45 13.08
CA TYR A 351 -14.62 17.86 13.89
C TYR A 351 -14.82 19.25 14.51
N ALA A 352 -15.37 20.20 13.75
CA ALA A 352 -15.68 21.54 14.27
C ALA A 352 -16.73 21.49 15.39
N TRP A 353 -17.73 20.62 15.27
CA TRP A 353 -18.70 20.37 16.34
C TRP A 353 -18.04 19.75 17.58
N LEU A 354 -17.17 18.74 17.42
CA LEU A 354 -16.43 18.15 18.54
C LEU A 354 -15.56 19.17 19.27
N ASP A 355 -14.85 20.01 18.53
CA ASP A 355 -13.98 21.04 19.12
C ASP A 355 -14.76 22.15 19.83
N ARG A 356 -16.01 22.40 19.44
CA ARG A 356 -16.87 23.44 20.04
C ARG A 356 -17.72 22.94 21.20
N GLU A 357 -18.34 21.77 21.05
CA GLU A 357 -19.35 21.23 21.98
C GLU A 357 -18.84 20.07 22.83
N GLY A 358 -17.76 19.41 22.41
CA GLY A 358 -17.17 18.28 23.13
C GLY A 358 -16.22 18.76 24.22
N GLU A 359 -16.34 18.18 25.42
CA GLU A 359 -15.37 18.38 26.49
C GLU A 359 -14.12 17.55 26.17
N LYS A 360 -13.02 18.21 25.80
CA LYS A 360 -11.75 17.54 25.50
C LYS A 360 -11.06 17.08 26.77
N LEU A 361 -11.09 15.78 27.04
CA LEU A 361 -10.57 15.19 28.27
C LEU A 361 -9.06 14.96 28.23
N VAL A 362 -8.53 14.52 27.09
CA VAL A 362 -7.08 14.30 26.93
C VAL A 362 -6.62 14.49 25.49
N THR A 363 -5.39 14.97 25.33
CA THR A 363 -4.65 14.99 24.06
C THR A 363 -3.36 14.20 24.23
N LEU A 364 -3.21 13.14 23.44
CA LEU A 364 -2.04 12.27 23.47
C LEU A 364 -1.24 12.48 22.19
N ARG A 365 -0.08 13.12 22.32
CA ARG A 365 0.84 13.40 21.22
C ARG A 365 1.96 12.36 21.15
N PRO A 366 2.47 12.05 19.94
CA PRO A 366 3.72 11.34 19.76
C PRO A 366 4.86 12.07 20.47
N GLN A 367 5.98 11.37 20.75
CA GLN A 367 7.16 12.05 21.28
C GLN A 367 7.71 13.02 20.22
N PRO A 368 8.37 14.12 20.60
CA PRO A 368 9.03 14.99 19.63
C PRO A 368 10.00 14.19 18.74
N GLY A 369 9.80 14.27 17.42
CA GLY A 369 10.58 13.50 16.44
C GLY A 369 9.92 12.19 15.99
N ASP A 370 8.84 11.75 16.62
CA ASP A 370 8.03 10.63 16.14
C ASP A 370 6.98 11.11 15.14
N ASP A 371 7.13 10.76 13.86
CA ASP A 371 6.22 11.13 12.77
C ASP A 371 5.29 9.99 12.33
N ILE A 372 5.51 8.77 12.84
CA ILE A 372 4.75 7.57 12.44
C ILE A 372 3.46 7.34 13.24
N TRP A 373 3.27 8.05 14.36
CA TRP A 373 2.14 7.86 15.26
C TRP A 373 1.13 9.02 15.15
N PRO A 374 -0.19 8.75 15.24
CA PRO A 374 -1.19 9.81 15.24
C PRO A 374 -1.22 10.55 16.58
N VAL A 375 -1.66 11.81 16.57
CA VAL A 375 -2.18 12.48 17.76
C VAL A 375 -3.59 11.94 18.01
N ILE A 376 -3.86 11.55 19.25
CA ILE A 376 -5.18 11.08 19.68
C ILE A 376 -5.84 12.11 20.59
N TRP A 377 -7.10 12.39 20.34
CA TRP A 377 -7.95 13.20 21.21
C TRP A 377 -9.11 12.38 21.72
N VAL A 378 -9.41 12.50 23.02
CA VAL A 378 -10.61 11.91 23.62
C VAL A 378 -11.51 13.04 24.08
N TYR A 379 -12.76 13.01 23.61
CA TYR A 379 -13.81 13.95 23.98
C TYR A 379 -14.90 13.22 24.75
N ARG A 380 -15.52 13.91 25.71
CA ARG A 380 -16.83 13.55 26.23
C ARG A 380 -17.88 14.41 25.53
N ILE A 381 -18.99 13.78 25.16
CA ILE A 381 -20.15 14.43 24.54
C ILE A 381 -21.37 14.20 25.42
N GLY A 382 -22.16 15.25 25.69
CA GLY A 382 -23.42 15.11 26.45
C GLY A 382 -23.42 15.62 27.90
N ALA A 383 -22.48 16.46 28.34
CA ALA A 383 -22.51 17.09 29.68
C ALA A 383 -23.56 18.21 29.84
N GLY A 384 -24.55 18.32 28.92
CA GLY A 384 -25.52 19.42 28.88
C GLY A 384 -26.89 19.12 29.50
N ASP A 385 -27.22 17.88 29.85
CA ASP A 385 -28.55 17.49 30.36
C ASP A 385 -28.52 17.05 31.84
N SER A 386 -27.56 17.53 32.65
CA SER A 386 -27.55 17.28 34.10
C SER A 386 -28.04 18.46 34.95
N THR A 387 -28.72 19.45 34.35
CA THR A 387 -29.45 20.49 35.08
C THR A 387 -30.94 20.39 34.75
N GLY A 388 -31.71 19.66 35.55
CA GLY A 388 -33.17 19.63 35.39
C GLY A 388 -33.93 18.43 35.94
N VAL A 389 -33.56 17.90 37.10
CA VAL A 389 -34.53 17.22 37.99
C VAL A 389 -34.25 17.72 39.40
N ALA A 390 -34.71 18.95 39.66
CA ALA A 390 -35.20 19.32 40.97
C ALA A 390 -36.72 19.10 40.89
N ASP A 391 -37.20 18.09 41.61
CA ASP A 391 -38.31 18.19 42.56
C ASP A 391 -38.32 16.92 43.43
#